data_AF-A0A212F4B2-F1
#
_entry.id   AF-A0A212F4B2-F1
#
_cell.length_a   1.000
_cell.length_b   1.000
_cell.length_c   1.000
_cell.angle_alpha   90.00
_cell.angle_beta   90.00
_cell.angle_gamma   90.00
#
_symmetry.space_group_name_H-M   'P 1'
#
loop_
_entity.id
_entity.type
_entity.pdbx_description
1 polymer ?
#
loop_
_entity_poly.entity_id
_entity_poly.type
_entity_poly.pdbx_seq_one_letter_code
_entity_poly.pdbx_strand_id
1 'polypeptide(L)' 'MLMITRDQVHSPLGTNNIFTTKVIFGATGEDQQVAARYLAEAIQITKPLYIFINLKSYDIETVKACKDIILDLKKEESE' A
#
# COMPACT_ATOMS: atom_id res chain seq x y z
N MET A 1 6.87 10.96 -0.73
CA MET A 1 5.40 10.79 -0.75
C MET A 1 5.02 10.00 -1.97
N LEU A 2 4.25 8.94 -1.77
CA LEU A 2 3.79 8.03 -2.80
C LEU A 2 2.27 8.16 -2.93
N MET A 3 1.78 8.10 -4.17
CA MET A 3 0.37 7.88 -4.47
C MET A 3 0.21 6.43 -4.92
N ILE A 4 -0.77 5.72 -4.36
CA ILE A 4 -1.16 4.39 -4.80
C ILE A 4 -2.56 4.46 -5.37
N THR A 5 -2.71 4.00 -6.60
CA THR A 5 -4.01 3.81 -7.25
C THR A 5 -4.33 2.34 -7.37
N ARG A 6 -5.61 2.02 -7.34
CA ARG A 6 -6.12 0.68 -7.61
C ARG A 6 -6.85 0.69 -8.94
N ASP A 7 -6.43 -0.19 -9.82
CA ASP A 7 -7.06 -0.45 -11.11
C ASP A 7 -7.51 -1.90 -11.18
N GLN A 8 -8.35 -2.23 -12.17
CA GLN A 8 -8.77 -3.60 -12.45
C GLN A 8 -8.37 -3.99 -13.86
N VAL A 9 -7.64 -5.09 -13.96
CA VAL A 9 -7.32 -5.69 -15.26
C VAL A 9 -8.19 -6.91 -15.47
N HIS A 10 -8.88 -6.89 -16.62
CA HIS A 10 -9.71 -7.98 -17.09
C HIS A 10 -8.89 -8.82 -18.06
N SER A 11 -8.72 -10.09 -17.74
CA SER A 11 -8.02 -11.05 -18.59
C SER A 11 -8.89 -12.30 -18.78
N PRO A 12 -8.59 -13.15 -19.78
CA PRO A 12 -9.25 -14.45 -19.92
C PRO A 12 -9.12 -15.36 -18.69
N LEU A 13 -8.18 -15.07 -17.78
CA LEU A 13 -7.94 -15.79 -16.52
C LEU A 13 -8.69 -15.20 -15.32
N GLY A 14 -9.47 -14.13 -15.53
CA GLY A 14 -10.25 -13.46 -14.49
C GLY A 14 -9.93 -11.98 -14.33
N THR A 15 -10.59 -11.36 -13.34
CA THR A 15 -10.42 -9.95 -12.97
C THR A 15 -9.48 -9.85 -11.77
N ASN A 16 -8.36 -9.15 -11.96
CA ASN A 16 -7.38 -8.92 -10.89
C ASN A 16 -7.31 -7.43 -10.55
N ASN A 17 -7.21 -7.12 -9.26
CA ASN A 17 -6.89 -5.77 -8.81
C ASN A 17 -5.38 -5.55 -8.96
N ILE A 18 -4.99 -4.44 -9.55
CA ILE A 18 -3.60 -4.02 -9.67
C ILE A 18 -3.43 -2.73 -8.86
N PHE A 19 -2.38 -2.69 -8.05
CA PHE A 19 -2.02 -1.51 -7.27
C PHE A 19 -0.76 -0.88 -7.87
N THR A 20 -0.89 0.37 -8.31
CA THR A 20 0.19 1.10 -9.00
C THR A 20 0.72 2.20 -8.11
N THR A 21 2.03 2.28 -7.94
CA THR A 21 2.71 3.31 -7.16
C THR A 21 3.25 4.42 -8.06
N LYS A 22 3.01 5.67 -7.68
CA LYS A 22 3.60 6.85 -8.31
C LYS A 22 4.29 7.71 -7.26
N VAL A 23 5.54 8.07 -7.52
CA VAL A 23 6.30 9.01 -6.70
C VAL A 23 5.80 10.42 -6.99
N ILE A 24 5.29 11.11 -5.95
CA ILE A 24 4.80 12.49 -6.07
C ILE A 24 5.88 13.49 -5.66
N PHE A 25 6.59 13.19 -4.57
CA PHE A 25 7.64 14.06 -4.04
C PHE A 25 8.70 13.28 -3.24
N GLY A 26 9.96 13.70 -3.32
CA GLY A 26 11.10 13.09 -2.64
C GLY A 26 11.71 11.91 -3.41
N ALA A 27 12.92 11.52 -3.03
CA ALA A 27 13.55 10.30 -3.54
C ALA A 27 12.95 9.10 -2.80
N THR A 28 12.38 8.15 -3.54
CA THR A 28 11.87 6.90 -2.96
C THR A 28 12.53 5.70 -3.60
N GLY A 29 13.07 4.81 -2.77
CA GLY A 29 13.66 3.55 -3.23
C GLY A 29 12.61 2.53 -3.66
N GLU A 30 13.06 1.44 -4.27
CA GLU A 30 12.20 0.32 -4.68
C GLU A 30 11.51 -0.33 -3.48
N ASP A 31 12.26 -0.66 -2.42
CA ASP A 31 11.71 -1.29 -1.21
C ASP A 31 10.58 -0.46 -0.58
N GLN A 32 10.75 0.86 -0.58
CA GLN A 32 9.75 1.80 -0.08
C GLN A 32 8.49 1.78 -0.94
N GLN A 33 8.63 1.71 -2.26
CA GLN A 33 7.48 1.60 -3.17
C GLN A 33 6.76 0.26 -3.01
N VAL A 34 7.51 -0.83 -2.89
CA VAL A 34 6.96 -2.18 -2.66
C VAL A 34 6.21 -2.24 -1.34
N ALA A 35 6.79 -1.73 -0.26
CA ALA A 35 6.14 -1.68 1.05
C ALA A 35 4.85 -0.85 1.01
N ALA A 36 4.89 0.34 0.38
CA ALA A 36 3.70 1.18 0.23
C ALA A 36 2.57 0.48 -0.55
N ARG A 37 2.91 -0.23 -1.62
CA ARG A 37 1.96 -1.02 -2.41
C ARG A 37 1.37 -2.16 -1.58
N TYR A 38 2.21 -2.90 -0.85
CA TYR A 38 1.78 -4.00 0.00
C TYR A 38 0.79 -3.54 1.08
N LEU A 39 1.07 -2.40 1.72
CA LEU A 39 0.17 -1.81 2.71
C LEU A 39 -1.17 -1.40 2.08
N ALA A 40 -1.15 -0.77 0.89
CA ALA A 40 -2.36 -0.37 0.17
C ALA A 40 -3.23 -1.56 -0.27
N GLU A 41 -2.59 -2.68 -0.63
CA GLU A 41 -3.28 -3.92 -0.96
C GLU A 41 -3.93 -4.54 0.28
N ALA A 42 -3.22 -4.59 1.42
CA ALA A 42 -3.75 -5.14 2.66
C ALA A 42 -5.00 -4.40 3.16
N ILE A 43 -5.03 -3.07 3.04
CA ILE A 43 -6.19 -2.27 3.44
C ILE A 43 -7.31 -2.25 2.39
N GLN A 44 -7.09 -2.84 1.22
CA GLN A 44 -8.03 -2.91 0.09
C GLN A 44 -8.57 -1.53 -0.29
N ILE A 45 -7.67 -0.60 -0.65
CA ILE A 45 -8.08 0.77 -1.01
C ILE A 45 -9.15 0.78 -2.12
N THR A 46 -10.09 1.70 -2.00
CA THR A 46 -11.15 1.96 -3.01
C THR A 46 -11.02 3.35 -3.63
N LYS A 47 -10.21 4.22 -3.03
CA LYS A 47 -9.84 5.56 -3.52
C LYS A 47 -8.31 5.67 -3.55
N PRO A 48 -7.74 6.56 -4.37
CA PRO A 48 -6.30 6.81 -4.36
C PRO A 48 -5.78 7.11 -2.95
N LEU A 49 -4.72 6.40 -2.55
CA LEU A 49 -4.06 6.58 -1.25
C LEU A 49 -2.80 7.42 -1.43
N TYR A 50 -2.68 8.48 -0.65
CA TYR A 50 -1.41 9.18 -0.49
C TYR A 50 -0.75 8.71 0.80
N ILE A 51 0.48 8.23 0.70
CA ILE A 51 1.22 7.71 1.85
C ILE A 51 2.63 8.29 1.91
N PHE A 52 3.05 8.60 3.13
CA PHE A 52 4.42 8.94 3.46
C PHE A 52 4.92 7.93 4.48
N ILE A 53 5.83 7.06 4.05
CA ILE A 53 6.47 6.07 4.93
C ILE A 53 7.96 6.34 4.96
N ASN A 54 8.55 6.50 6.13
CA ASN A 54 9.99 6.70 6.28
C ASN A 54 10.47 5.79 7.40
N LEU A 55 10.82 4.57 7.04
CA LEU A 55 11.24 3.53 7.98
C LEU A 55 12.76 3.38 7.90
N LYS A 56 13.38 2.97 9.01
CA LYS A 56 14.82 2.71 9.05
C LYS A 56 15.21 1.50 8.19
N SER A 57 14.33 0.51 8.09
CA SER A 57 14.42 -0.67 7.22
C SER A 57 13.03 -1.05 6.69
N TYR A 58 13.00 -1.72 5.55
CA TYR A 58 11.78 -2.21 4.88
C TYR A 58 11.75 -3.75 4.80
N ASP A 59 12.32 -4.42 5.80
CA ASP A 59 12.23 -5.87 5.92
C ASP A 59 10.79 -6.35 6.15
N ILE A 60 10.56 -7.63 5.87
CA ILE A 60 9.22 -8.24 5.88
C ILE A 60 8.56 -8.12 7.27
N GLU A 61 9.32 -8.26 8.35
CA GLU A 61 8.78 -8.21 9.71
C GLU A 61 8.29 -6.80 10.06
N THR A 62 9.09 -5.79 9.74
CA THR A 62 8.75 -4.38 9.93
C THR A 62 7.50 -4.01 9.14
N VAL A 63 7.44 -4.37 7.84
CA VAL A 63 6.30 -4.04 6.98
C VAL A 63 5.02 -4.78 7.41
N LYS A 64 5.13 -6.04 7.87
CA LYS A 64 4.00 -6.80 8.43
C LYS A 64 3.47 -6.16 9.71
N ALA A 65 4.33 -5.74 10.62
CA ALA A 65 3.92 -5.06 11.84
C ALA A 65 3.15 -3.76 11.53
N CYS A 66 3.63 -2.96 10.57
CA CYS A 66 2.89 -1.78 10.11
C CYS A 66 1.51 -2.14 9.53
N LYS A 67 1.44 -3.21 8.74
CA LYS A 67 0.18 -3.70 8.15
C LYS A 67 -0.82 -4.09 9.24
N ASP A 68 -0.40 -4.83 10.25
CA ASP A 68 -1.28 -5.28 11.34
C ASP A 68 -1.81 -4.08 12.15
N ILE A 69 -0.94 -3.13 12.50
CA ILE A 69 -1.33 -1.89 13.20
C ILE A 69 -2.37 -1.10 12.39
N ILE A 70 -2.14 -0.90 11.09
CA ILE A 70 -3.06 -0.15 10.22
C ILE A 70 -4.43 -0.85 10.14
N LEU A 71 -4.45 -2.18 10.10
CA LEU A 71 -5.69 -2.95 10.05
C LEU A 71 -6.47 -2.89 11.36
N ASP A 72 -5.78 -2.86 12.51
CA ASP A 72 -6.42 -2.72 13.81
C ASP A 72 -7.03 -1.31 13.97
N LEU A 73 -6.30 -0.26 13.60
CA LEU A 73 -6.84 1.11 13.57
C LEU A 73 -8.10 1.22 12.68
N LYS A 74 -8.12 0.54 11.53
CA LYS A 74 -9.28 0.55 10.63
C LYS A 74 -10.52 -0.12 11.25
N LYS A 75 -10.33 -1.13 12.11
CA LYS A 75 -11.44 -1.79 12.82
C LYS A 75 -12.03 -0.85 13.86
N GLU A 76 -11.18 -0.14 14.61
CA GLU A 76 -11.62 0.84 15.62
C GLU A 76 -12.47 1.97 15.01
N GLU A 77 -12.21 2.39 13.77
CA GLU A 77 -13.05 3.39 13.07
C GLU A 77 -14.41 2.85 12.60
N SER A 78 -14.61 1.52 12.61
CA SER A 78 -15.83 0.87 12.13
C SER A 78 -16.81 0.49 13.26
N GLU A 79 -16.44 0.75 14.52
CA GLU A 79 -17.25 0.55 15.73
C GLU A 79 -17.89 1.87 16.20
#